data_AF-A0A847E7E5-F1
#
_entry.id   AF-A0A847E7E5-F1
#
_cell.length_a   1.000
_cell.length_b   1.000
_cell.length_c   1.000
_cell.angle_alpha   90.00
_cell.angle_beta   90.00
_cell.angle_gamma   90.00
#
_symmetry.space_group_name_H-M   'P 1'
#
loop_
_entity.id
_entity.type
_entity.pdbx_description
1 polymer ?
#
loop_
_entity_poly.entity_id
_entity_poly.type
_entity_poly.pdbx_seq_one_letter_code
_entity_poly.pdbx_strand_id
1 'polypeptide(L)'
;MTTLKLEPEQNNQWMPALICLFLAILTIIAFIPLKDSGFIVYDDEQYITKNVYVQSGLNAESISHAFSSDLAKYSGHWHPLTWLSLMLDHSLFGLNPTGYHLVNLLFHVLNTVLLFLVLRRMTKATWL
;
A
#
# COMPACT_ATOMS: atom_id res chain seq x y z
N MET A 1 22.08 -54.47 2.15
CA MET A 1 20.75 -53.84 2.15
C MET A 1 20.85 -52.63 3.07
N THR A 2 21.29 -51.50 2.51
CA THR A 2 21.70 -50.30 3.26
C THR A 2 20.54 -49.31 3.21
N THR A 3 19.92 -49.06 4.35
CA THR A 3 18.84 -48.08 4.47
C THR A 3 19.42 -46.68 4.33
N LEU A 4 19.13 -46.03 3.22
CA LEU A 4 19.31 -44.58 3.06
C LEU A 4 18.41 -43.89 4.09
N LYS A 5 18.98 -43.41 5.19
CA LYS A 5 18.34 -42.41 6.05
C LYS A 5 18.18 -41.15 5.20
N LEU A 6 16.97 -40.92 4.71
CA LEU A 6 16.57 -39.60 4.22
C LEU A 6 16.70 -38.66 5.42
N GLU A 7 17.70 -37.78 5.41
CA GLU A 7 17.78 -36.73 6.42
C GLU A 7 16.50 -35.88 6.33
N PRO A 8 15.89 -35.53 7.47
CA PRO A 8 14.69 -34.71 7.45
C PRO A 8 15.03 -33.38 6.80
N GLU A 9 14.29 -33.00 5.75
CA GLU A 9 14.36 -31.63 5.22
C GLU A 9 14.22 -30.67 6.41
N GLN A 10 15.28 -29.90 6.66
CA GLN A 10 15.32 -28.96 7.76
C GLN A 10 14.36 -27.81 7.40
N ASN A 11 13.09 -27.98 7.74
CA ASN A 11 12.02 -27.01 7.49
C ASN A 11 12.32 -25.76 8.34
N ASN A 12 13.09 -24.84 7.77
CA ASN A 12 13.51 -23.63 8.47
C ASN A 12 12.33 -22.64 8.53
N GLN A 13 11.43 -22.90 9.48
CA GLN A 13 10.20 -22.15 9.72
C GLN A 13 10.41 -20.65 9.93
N TRP A 14 11.63 -20.22 10.26
CA TRP A 14 12.00 -18.81 10.45
C TRP A 14 12.38 -18.10 9.16
N MET A 15 12.81 -18.83 8.12
CA MET A 15 13.25 -18.25 6.85
C MET A 15 12.20 -17.35 6.20
N PRO A 16 10.91 -17.74 6.10
CA PRO A 16 9.88 -16.87 5.52
C PRO A 16 9.71 -15.56 6.31
N ALA A 17 9.79 -15.62 7.64
CA ALA A 17 9.68 -14.43 8.48
C ALA A 17 10.87 -13.48 8.28
N LEU A 18 12.09 -14.03 8.15
CA LEU A 18 13.28 -13.24 7.85
C LEU A 18 13.20 -12.60 6.47
N ILE A 19 12.68 -13.31 5.46
CA ILE A 19 12.45 -12.75 4.12
C ILE A 19 11.40 -11.63 4.18
N CYS A 20 10.28 -11.82 4.89
CA CYS A 20 9.28 -10.75 5.07
C CYS A 20 9.89 -9.51 5.73
N LEU A 21 10.69 -9.69 6.78
CA LEU A 21 11.36 -8.60 7.48
C LEU A 21 12.35 -7.88 6.56
N PHE A 22 13.16 -8.63 5.83
CA PHE A 22 14.11 -8.09 4.87
C PHE A 22 13.41 -7.28 3.78
N LEU A 23 12.34 -7.81 3.19
CA LEU A 23 11.54 -7.11 2.18
C LEU A 23 10.92 -5.83 2.75
N ALA A 24 10.35 -5.88 3.96
CA ALA A 24 9.78 -4.70 4.60
C ALA A 24 10.84 -3.60 4.81
N ILE A 25 12.01 -3.95 5.34
CA ILE A 25 13.11 -3.00 5.56
C ILE A 25 13.60 -2.43 4.23
N LEU A 26 13.78 -3.26 3.21
CA LEU A 26 14.25 -2.83 1.90
C LEU A 26 13.27 -1.86 1.24
N THR A 27 11.97 -2.17 1.29
CA THR A 27 10.91 -1.29 0.78
C THR A 27 10.90 0.05 1.54
N ILE A 28 11.03 0.04 2.87
CA ILE A 28 11.10 1.29 3.66
C ILE A 28 12.31 2.12 3.24
N ILE A 29 13.51 1.53 3.18
CA ILE A 29 14.73 2.26 2.82
C ILE A 29 14.62 2.88 1.43
N ALA A 30 14.04 2.16 0.46
CA ALA A 30 13.91 2.63 -0.90
C ALA A 30 12.97 3.85 -1.04
N PHE A 31 11.91 3.92 -0.22
CA PHE A 31 10.82 4.89 -0.40
C PHE A 31 10.67 5.90 0.73
N ILE A 32 11.36 5.75 1.87
CA ILE A 32 11.31 6.72 2.98
C ILE A 32 11.70 8.15 2.59
N PRO A 33 12.56 8.43 1.58
CA PRO A 33 12.83 9.81 1.17
C PRO A 33 11.58 10.57 0.67
N LEU A 34 10.52 9.86 0.23
CA LEU A 34 9.28 10.49 -0.23
C LEU A 34 8.56 11.27 0.87
N LYS A 35 8.82 11.00 2.15
CA LYS A 35 8.21 11.75 3.26
C LYS A 35 8.56 13.26 3.20
N ASP A 36 9.71 13.59 2.60
CA ASP A 36 10.24 14.94 2.48
C ASP A 36 9.90 15.57 1.11
N SER A 37 9.18 14.83 0.25
CA SER A 37 8.65 15.31 -1.03
C SER A 37 7.31 16.04 -0.85
N GLY A 38 7.05 17.01 -1.73
CA GLY A 38 5.78 17.73 -1.80
C GLY A 38 4.85 17.21 -2.89
N PHE A 39 3.61 17.72 -2.89
CA PHE A 39 2.68 17.53 -4.01
C PHE A 39 3.22 18.17 -5.29
N ILE A 40 2.89 17.58 -6.44
CA ILE A 40 3.31 18.03 -7.77
C ILE A 40 2.12 18.45 -8.65
N VAL A 41 2.37 19.35 -9.60
CA VAL A 41 1.35 19.81 -10.56
C VAL A 41 1.22 18.80 -11.70
N TYR A 42 0.61 17.66 -11.39
CA TYR A 42 0.22 16.64 -12.36
C TYR A 42 -1.18 16.12 -12.01
N ASP A 43 -1.27 15.03 -11.25
CA ASP A 43 -2.51 14.43 -10.77
C ASP A 43 -2.88 14.88 -9.35
N ASP A 44 -1.92 15.27 -8.51
CA ASP A 44 -2.22 15.69 -7.12
C ASP A 44 -3.21 16.85 -7.04
N GLU A 45 -3.25 17.75 -8.04
CA GLU A 45 -4.27 18.80 -8.08
C GLU A 45 -5.68 18.23 -8.15
N GLN A 46 -5.90 17.27 -9.03
CA GLN A 46 -7.21 16.66 -9.27
C GLN A 46 -7.59 15.67 -8.16
N TYR A 47 -6.60 15.03 -7.53
CA TYR A 47 -6.85 14.01 -6.52
C TYR A 47 -6.87 14.57 -5.10
N ILE A 48 -6.15 15.66 -4.83
CA ILE A 48 -5.90 16.15 -3.47
C ILE A 48 -6.07 17.67 -3.39
N THR A 49 -5.18 18.46 -4.00
CA THR A 49 -5.00 19.88 -3.65
C THR A 49 -6.07 20.81 -4.24
N LYS A 50 -6.88 20.37 -5.21
CA LYS A 50 -8.06 21.07 -5.73
C LYS A 50 -9.36 20.25 -5.63
N ASN A 51 -9.31 19.07 -5.00
CA ASN A 51 -10.48 18.22 -4.84
C ASN A 51 -11.24 18.57 -3.55
N VAL A 52 -12.34 19.30 -3.69
CA VAL A 52 -13.14 19.77 -2.55
C VAL A 52 -13.73 18.64 -1.71
N TYR A 53 -14.06 17.50 -2.32
CA TYR A 53 -14.63 16.37 -1.59
C TYR A 53 -13.56 15.67 -0.75
N VAL A 54 -12.35 15.51 -1.28
CA VAL A 54 -11.21 14.97 -0.51
C VAL A 54 -10.83 15.91 0.63
N GLN A 55 -10.77 17.23 0.37
CA GLN A 55 -10.44 18.22 1.40
C GLN A 55 -11.53 18.39 2.46
N SER A 56 -12.77 18.00 2.17
CA SER A 56 -13.83 17.95 3.19
C SER A 56 -13.64 16.82 4.22
N GLY A 57 -12.66 15.93 4.00
CA GLY A 57 -12.37 14.78 4.86
C GLY A 57 -13.42 13.69 4.74
N LEU A 58 -13.41 12.73 5.68
CA LEU A 58 -14.42 11.66 5.75
C LEU A 58 -15.70 12.18 6.40
N ASN A 59 -16.75 12.34 5.59
CA ASN A 59 -18.09 12.70 6.01
C ASN A 59 -19.13 12.05 5.08
N ALA A 60 -20.42 12.16 5.41
CA ALA A 60 -21.47 11.49 4.64
C ALA A 60 -21.52 11.94 3.17
N GLU A 61 -21.27 13.22 2.89
CA GLU A 61 -21.27 13.78 1.54
C GLU A 61 -20.08 13.26 0.74
N SER A 62 -18.85 13.38 1.27
CA SER A 62 -17.65 12.91 0.59
C SER A 62 -17.65 11.39 0.36
N ILE A 63 -18.17 10.62 1.32
CA ILE A 63 -18.38 9.17 1.16
C ILE A 63 -19.37 8.89 0.03
N SER A 64 -20.51 9.59 -0.03
CA SER A 64 -21.45 9.43 -1.14
C SER A 64 -20.80 9.75 -2.49
N HIS A 65 -19.98 10.80 -2.56
CA HIS A 65 -19.27 11.20 -3.77
C HIS A 65 -18.17 10.21 -4.17
N ALA A 66 -17.50 9.55 -3.22
CA ALA A 66 -16.51 8.51 -3.50
C ALA A 66 -17.08 7.39 -4.40
N PHE A 67 -18.36 7.05 -4.23
CA PHE A 67 -19.05 6.04 -5.03
C PHE A 67 -19.82 6.62 -6.23
N SER A 68 -19.84 7.94 -6.42
CA SER A 68 -20.59 8.58 -7.50
C SER A 68 -19.81 8.61 -8.82
N SER A 69 -20.53 8.83 -9.93
CA SER A 69 -19.92 9.03 -11.24
C SER A 69 -19.21 10.38 -11.38
N ASP A 70 -19.45 11.33 -10.47
CA ASP A 70 -18.98 12.71 -10.62
C ASP A 70 -17.48 12.81 -10.36
N LEU A 71 -16.98 12.16 -9.31
CA LEU A 71 -15.54 12.05 -9.07
C LEU A 71 -14.84 11.23 -10.15
N ALA A 72 -15.53 10.21 -10.70
CA ALA A 72 -14.98 9.43 -11.82
C ALA A 72 -14.86 10.26 -13.10
N LYS A 73 -15.85 11.10 -13.42
CA LYS A 73 -15.77 12.04 -14.55
C LYS A 73 -14.71 13.11 -14.31
N TYR A 74 -14.59 13.59 -13.07
CA TYR A 74 -13.60 14.61 -12.72
C TYR A 74 -12.18 14.08 -12.85
N SER A 75 -11.90 12.84 -12.42
CA SER A 75 -10.56 12.20 -12.36
C SER A 75 -10.20 11.27 -13.53
N GLY A 76 -11.15 10.96 -14.39
CA GLY A 76 -11.03 9.96 -15.47
C GLY A 76 -11.14 8.51 -15.01
N HIS A 77 -11.27 8.22 -13.72
CA HIS A 77 -11.23 6.85 -13.19
C HIS A 77 -12.23 6.65 -12.03
N TRP A 78 -12.87 5.48 -11.94
CA TRP A 78 -13.72 5.12 -10.80
C TRP A 78 -12.93 4.24 -9.82
N HIS A 79 -12.61 4.78 -8.64
CA HIS A 79 -11.79 4.12 -7.60
C HIS A 79 -12.24 4.55 -6.19
N PRO A 80 -13.44 4.15 -5.75
CA PRO A 80 -14.04 4.60 -4.49
C PRO A 80 -13.17 4.39 -3.26
N LEU A 81 -12.44 3.27 -3.18
CA LEU A 81 -11.57 3.00 -2.03
C LEU A 81 -10.37 3.96 -1.95
N THR A 82 -9.82 4.37 -3.09
CA THR A 82 -8.76 5.38 -3.13
C THR A 82 -9.28 6.73 -2.66
N TRP A 83 -10.49 7.12 -3.08
CA TRP A 83 -11.12 8.35 -2.59
C TRP A 83 -11.29 8.36 -1.09
N LEU A 84 -11.83 7.27 -0.52
CA LEU A 84 -11.99 7.14 0.92
C LEU A 84 -10.64 7.19 1.66
N SER A 85 -9.59 6.59 1.09
CA SER A 85 -8.23 6.68 1.65
C SER A 85 -7.72 8.12 1.66
N LEU A 86 -7.83 8.85 0.53
CA LEU A 86 -7.37 10.24 0.43
C LEU A 86 -8.17 11.18 1.35
N MET A 87 -9.48 10.95 1.50
CA MET A 87 -10.35 11.66 2.46
C MET A 87 -9.91 11.41 3.90
N LEU A 88 -9.55 10.16 4.23
CA LEU A 88 -9.03 9.82 5.55
C LEU A 88 -7.69 10.49 5.79
N ASP A 89 -6.77 10.43 4.82
CA ASP A 89 -5.47 11.09 4.89
C ASP A 89 -5.63 12.60 5.12
N HIS A 90 -6.54 13.25 4.38
CA HIS A 90 -6.84 14.66 4.60
C HIS A 90 -7.43 14.93 5.99
N SER A 91 -8.29 14.04 6.49
CA SER A 91 -8.90 14.18 7.83
C SER A 91 -7.84 14.12 8.95
N LEU A 92 -6.77 13.36 8.74
CA LEU A 92 -5.70 13.15 9.73
C LEU A 92 -4.56 14.16 9.59
N PHE A 93 -4.21 14.54 8.37
CA PHE A 93 -2.99 15.28 8.06
C PHE A 93 -3.22 16.63 7.36
N GLY A 94 -4.46 16.93 6.95
CA GLY A 94 -4.76 18.09 6.11
C GLY A 94 -3.97 18.05 4.80
N LEU A 95 -3.56 19.20 4.28
CA LEU A 95 -2.69 19.31 3.09
C LEU A 95 -1.20 19.13 3.41
N ASN A 96 -0.86 18.15 4.25
CA ASN A 96 0.53 17.79 4.54
C ASN A 96 0.95 16.54 3.73
N PRO A 97 1.75 16.67 2.66
CA PRO A 97 2.12 15.57 1.76
C PRO A 97 2.87 14.43 2.48
N THR A 98 3.60 14.74 3.55
CA THR A 98 4.30 13.74 4.36
C THR A 98 3.35 12.65 4.87
N GLY A 99 2.14 13.02 5.31
CA GLY A 99 1.14 12.06 5.79
C GLY A 99 0.72 11.06 4.72
N TYR A 100 0.34 11.57 3.54
CA TYR A 100 -0.06 10.76 2.38
C TYR A 100 1.06 9.81 1.94
N HIS A 101 2.30 10.30 1.87
CA HIS A 101 3.44 9.47 1.47
C HIS A 101 3.73 8.36 2.48
N LEU A 102 3.63 8.63 3.79
CA LEU A 102 3.85 7.62 4.82
C LEU A 102 2.75 6.55 4.84
N VAL A 103 1.48 6.93 4.63
CA VAL A 103 0.38 5.96 4.52
C VAL A 103 0.54 5.09 3.27
N ASN A 104 0.88 5.67 2.12
CA ASN A 104 1.16 4.90 0.90
C ASN A 104 2.37 3.97 1.07
N LEU A 105 3.43 4.43 1.76
CA LEU A 105 4.58 3.58 2.07
C LEU A 105 4.19 2.39 2.97
N LEU A 106 3.36 2.61 3.99
CA LEU A 106 2.83 1.54 4.82
C LEU A 106 2.07 0.51 3.99
N PHE A 107 1.14 0.96 3.13
CA PHE A 107 0.41 0.04 2.25
C PHE A 107 1.35 -0.69 1.28
N HIS A 108 2.39 -0.04 0.76
CA HIS A 108 3.36 -0.69 -0.12
C HIS A 108 4.11 -1.80 0.61
N VAL A 109 4.59 -1.55 1.84
CA VAL A 109 5.26 -2.57 2.68
C VAL A 109 4.33 -3.75 2.94
N LEU A 110 3.07 -3.49 3.33
CA LEU A 110 2.08 -4.54 3.59
C LEU A 110 1.82 -5.38 2.34
N ASN A 111 1.67 -4.74 1.17
CA ASN A 111 1.45 -5.44 -0.10
C ASN A 111 2.68 -6.25 -0.55
N THR A 112 3.90 -5.75 -0.35
CA THR A 112 5.13 -6.51 -0.64
C THR A 112 5.19 -7.80 0.19
N VAL A 113 4.95 -7.70 1.49
CA VAL A 113 4.94 -8.86 2.40
C VAL A 113 3.81 -9.82 2.04
N LEU A 114 2.60 -9.30 1.83
CA LEU A 114 1.43 -10.09 1.46
C LEU A 114 1.66 -10.86 0.15
N LEU A 115 2.21 -10.20 -0.87
CA LEU A 115 2.50 -10.83 -2.16
C LEU A 115 3.45 -12.01 -2.00
N PHE A 116 4.54 -11.84 -1.25
CA PHE A 116 5.46 -12.94 -0.95
C PHE A 116 4.76 -14.12 -0.27
N LEU A 117 3.94 -13.84 0.76
CA LEU A 117 3.19 -14.87 1.48
C LEU A 117 2.18 -15.61 0.59
N VAL A 118 1.48 -14.88 -0.27
CA VAL A 118 0.52 -15.45 -1.24
C VAL A 118 1.24 -16.34 -2.24
N LEU A 119 2.33 -15.87 -2.85
CA LEU A 119 3.12 -16.65 -3.79
C LEU A 119 3.66 -17.93 -3.14
N ARG A 120 4.29 -17.81 -1.97
CA ARG A 120 4.78 -18.97 -1.22
C ARG A 120 3.67 -19.96 -0.89
N ARG A 121 2.47 -19.48 -0.54
CA ARG A 121 1.32 -20.35 -0.27
C ARG A 121 0.85 -21.09 -1.51
N MET A 122 0.84 -20.41 -2.67
CA MET A 122 0.38 -20.99 -3.94
C MET A 122 1.39 -21.99 -4.52
N THR A 123 2.68 -21.69 -4.43
CA THR A 123 3.75 -22.52 -5.01
C THR A 123 4.24 -23.61 -4.05
N LYS A 124 4.01 -23.44 -2.74
CA LYS A 124 4.63 -24.22 -1.65
C LYS A 124 6.16 -24.19 -1.67
N ALA A 125 6.75 -23.27 -2.43
CA ALA A 125 8.18 -23.14 -2.61
C ALA A 125 8.62 -21.73 -2.21
N THR A 126 9.81 -21.61 -1.62
CA THR A 126 10.41 -20.31 -1.30
C THR A 126 11.18 -19.74 -2.51
N TRP A 127 11.59 -20.62 -3.42
CA TRP A 127 12.36 -20.34 -4.63
C TRP A 127 11.78 -21.18 -5.78
N LEU A 128 11.90 -20.70 -7.03
CA LEU A 128 11.54 -21.47 -8.23
C LEU A 128 12.68 -22.39 -8.66
#